data_AF-A0A832BBA9-F1
#
_entry.id   AF-A0A832BBA9-F1
#
_cell.length_a   1.000
_cell.length_b   1.000
_cell.length_c   1.000
_cell.angle_alpha   90.00
_cell.angle_beta   90.00
_cell.angle_gamma   90.00
#
_symmetry.space_group_name_H-M   'P 1'
#
loop_
_entity.id
_entity.type
_entity.pdbx_description
1 polymer ?
#
loop_
_entity_poly.entity_id
_entity_poly.type
_entity_poly.pdbx_seq_one_letter_code
_entity_poly.pdbx_strand_id
1 'polypeptide(L)'
;MNVKTYIKLLKGVEASSKIYVCPYCGSKTYSKTDQFFCSYCEGLIPSGRAVPVESIRQASEINNLVRSSKFDLAFQKYESLADYSVNPYFAYAEALAYIELSNYETSQINYTLNGFMEENIVHRNNSIAAFSKARLLLAKSIETAKKEVQGGPETAPYMHAMFLSYVRLGDFKAASSVLEKTKKLGSTLVSEYESMVLENNIGEYDKTTEDSVKLLSADMLS
;
A
#
# COMPACT_ATOMS: atom_id res chain seq x y z
N MET A 1 3.08 24.71 3.84
CA MET A 1 3.63 24.94 2.47
C MET A 1 2.56 25.57 1.58
N ASN A 2 2.88 26.59 0.76
CA ASN A 2 1.89 27.21 -0.14
C ASN A 2 1.55 26.26 -1.30
N VAL A 3 0.26 26.05 -1.56
CA VAL A 3 -0.29 25.16 -2.61
C VAL A 3 0.35 25.40 -3.98
N LYS A 4 0.67 26.66 -4.34
CA LYS A 4 1.34 26.98 -5.62
C LYS A 4 2.75 26.41 -5.70
N THR A 5 3.50 26.47 -4.60
CA THR A 5 4.85 25.90 -4.51
C THR A 5 4.79 24.37 -4.59
N TYR A 6 3.81 23.76 -3.94
CA TYR A 6 3.59 22.31 -3.99
C TYR A 6 3.26 21.82 -5.41
N ILE A 7 2.33 22.48 -6.10
CA ILE A 7 1.96 22.14 -7.49
C ILE A 7 3.16 22.30 -8.44
N LYS A 8 3.99 23.33 -8.25
CA LYS A 8 5.20 23.54 -9.06
C LYS A 8 6.25 22.45 -8.81
N LEU A 9 6.36 21.98 -7.57
CA LEU A 9 7.23 20.86 -7.19
C LEU A 9 6.76 19.56 -7.85
N LEU A 10 5.46 19.25 -7.76
CA LEU A 10 4.86 18.06 -8.37
C LEU A 10 5.08 18.01 -9.89
N LYS A 11 4.88 19.13 -10.59
CA LYS A 11 5.12 19.21 -12.04
C LYS A 11 6.59 19.02 -12.42
N GLY A 12 7.53 19.45 -11.57
CA GLY A 12 8.96 19.22 -11.78
C GLY A 12 9.35 17.75 -11.58
N VAL A 13 8.71 17.07 -10.63
CA VAL A 13 8.92 15.64 -10.36
C VAL A 13 8.37 14.80 -11.53
N GLU A 14 7.17 15.07 -12.03
CA GLU A 14 6.59 14.37 -13.19
C GLU A 14 7.47 14.50 -14.45
N ALA A 15 8.04 15.68 -14.70
CA ALA A 15 8.87 15.92 -15.89
C ALA A 15 10.25 15.24 -15.86
N SER A 16 10.73 14.84 -14.68
CA SER A 16 12.07 14.27 -14.48
C SER A 16 12.07 12.77 -14.15
N SER A 17 10.90 12.15 -14.00
CA SER A 17 10.73 10.78 -13.53
C SER A 17 10.30 9.81 -14.63
N LYS A 18 10.72 8.55 -14.52
CA LYS A 18 10.19 7.45 -15.34
C LYS A 18 8.84 6.98 -14.76
N ILE A 19 7.97 6.47 -15.63
CA ILE A 19 6.69 5.87 -15.22
C ILE A 19 6.88 4.36 -15.07
N TYR A 20 6.65 3.85 -13.87
CA TYR A 20 6.62 2.44 -13.54
C TYR A 20 5.21 1.96 -13.23
N VAL A 21 4.95 0.67 -13.46
CA VAL A 21 3.70 0.02 -13.05
C VAL A 21 4.04 -0.92 -11.90
N CYS A 22 3.33 -0.77 -10.79
CA CYS A 22 3.53 -1.61 -9.62
C CYS A 22 3.15 -3.06 -9.94
N PRO A 23 4.06 -4.02 -9.70
CA PRO A 23 3.80 -5.43 -10.00
C PRO A 23 2.80 -6.08 -9.04
N TYR A 24 2.49 -5.43 -7.91
CA TYR A 24 1.63 -5.99 -6.87
C TYR A 24 0.19 -5.47 -6.97
N CYS A 25 0.02 -4.14 -7.14
CA CYS A 25 -1.30 -3.51 -7.16
C CYS A 25 -1.67 -2.91 -8.51
N GLY A 26 -0.78 -2.93 -9.51
CA GLY A 26 -1.05 -2.44 -10.87
C GLY A 26 -1.07 -0.92 -11.04
N SER A 27 -0.85 -0.15 -9.97
CA SER A 27 -0.85 1.32 -10.01
C SER A 27 0.38 1.89 -10.72
N LYS A 28 0.20 3.04 -11.38
CA LYS A 28 1.31 3.79 -11.99
C LYS A 28 2.01 4.64 -10.94
N THR A 29 3.33 4.57 -10.91
CA THR A 29 4.20 5.31 -9.98
C THR A 29 5.30 6.01 -10.76
N TYR A 30 5.60 7.25 -10.38
CA TYR A 30 6.71 8.01 -10.94
C TYR A 30 7.94 7.82 -10.06
N SER A 31 9.07 7.44 -10.65
CA SER A 31 10.35 7.36 -9.94
C SER A 31 11.52 7.71 -10.85
N LYS A 32 12.55 8.34 -10.30
CA LYS A 32 13.83 8.57 -11.01
C LYS A 32 14.73 7.34 -10.97
N THR A 33 14.68 6.60 -9.87
CA THR A 33 15.48 5.41 -9.62
C THR A 33 14.69 4.14 -9.95
N ASP A 34 15.41 3.04 -10.14
CA ASP A 34 14.82 1.74 -10.46
C ASP A 34 14.35 1.00 -9.17
N GLN A 35 14.62 1.55 -7.98
CA GLN A 35 14.08 1.12 -6.69
C GLN A 35 13.10 2.18 -6.18
N PHE A 36 11.83 1.83 -5.93
CA PHE A 36 10.81 2.82 -5.56
C PHE A 36 9.70 2.22 -4.69
N PHE A 37 8.96 3.09 -3.99
CA PHE A 37 7.72 2.74 -3.30
C PHE A 37 6.53 3.05 -4.20
N CYS A 38 5.58 2.12 -4.31
CA CYS A 38 4.37 2.35 -5.08
C CYS A 38 3.53 3.49 -4.46
N SER A 39 3.09 4.44 -5.29
CA SER A 39 2.25 5.57 -4.83
C SER A 39 0.87 5.18 -4.29
N TYR A 40 0.40 3.96 -4.57
CA TYR A 40 -0.91 3.49 -4.13
C TYR A 40 -0.83 2.49 -2.98
N CYS A 41 -0.11 1.37 -3.18
CA CYS A 41 0.01 0.35 -2.15
C CYS A 41 1.25 0.50 -1.28
N GLU A 42 2.07 1.51 -1.49
CA GLU A 42 3.31 1.77 -0.72
C GLU A 42 4.34 0.64 -0.79
N GLY A 43 4.08 -0.43 -1.55
CA GLY A 43 4.97 -1.57 -1.60
C GLY A 43 6.33 -1.21 -2.21
N LEU A 44 7.39 -1.80 -1.66
CA LEU A 44 8.75 -1.60 -2.13
C LEU A 44 9.01 -2.47 -3.38
N ILE A 45 9.41 -1.82 -4.47
CA ILE A 45 9.90 -2.45 -5.68
C ILE A 45 11.43 -2.33 -5.65
N PRO A 46 12.18 -3.44 -5.47
CA PRO A 46 13.64 -3.42 -5.50
C PRO A 46 14.17 -3.23 -6.91
N SER A 47 15.35 -2.62 -7.04
CA SER A 47 16.03 -2.45 -8.33
C SER A 47 16.43 -3.79 -8.95
N GLY A 48 16.46 -3.85 -10.29
CA GLY A 48 16.95 -5.02 -11.04
C GLY A 48 16.06 -6.27 -10.98
N ARG A 49 14.92 -6.24 -10.28
CA ARG A 49 13.99 -7.38 -10.27
C ARG A 49 13.19 -7.42 -11.56
N ALA A 50 13.48 -8.41 -12.40
CA ALA A 50 12.63 -8.72 -13.54
C ALA A 50 11.26 -9.17 -13.04
N VAL A 51 10.25 -8.34 -13.23
CA VAL A 51 8.85 -8.73 -13.03
C VAL A 51 8.32 -9.21 -14.38
N PRO A 52 7.70 -10.40 -14.46
CA PRO A 52 7.05 -10.84 -15.68
C PRO A 52 6.00 -9.83 -16.15
N VAL A 53 6.02 -9.52 -17.45
CA VAL A 53 5.07 -8.58 -18.09
C VAL A 53 3.62 -8.99 -17.81
N GLU A 54 3.36 -10.29 -17.79
CA GLU A 54 2.03 -10.83 -17.51
C GLU A 54 1.57 -10.53 -16.07
N SER A 55 2.45 -10.57 -15.07
CA SER A 55 2.14 -10.16 -13.69
C SER A 55 1.66 -8.72 -13.63
N ILE A 56 2.39 -7.84 -14.32
CA ILE A 56 2.09 -6.41 -14.37
C ILE A 56 0.73 -6.19 -15.04
N ARG A 57 0.49 -6.86 -16.18
CA ARG A 57 -0.77 -6.78 -16.92
C ARG A 57 -1.96 -7.20 -16.06
N GLN A 58 -1.84 -8.32 -15.35
CA GLN A 58 -2.87 -8.84 -14.46
C GLN A 58 -3.14 -7.90 -13.28
N ALA A 59 -2.08 -7.41 -12.62
CA ALA A 59 -2.21 -6.46 -11.52
C ALA A 59 -2.87 -5.15 -11.98
N SER A 60 -2.52 -4.63 -13.16
CA SER A 60 -3.16 -3.43 -13.73
C SER A 60 -4.62 -3.66 -14.09
N GLU A 61 -4.98 -4.83 -14.60
CA GLU A 61 -6.38 -5.16 -14.90
C GLU A 61 -7.23 -5.16 -13.63
N ILE A 62 -6.73 -5.80 -12.56
CA ILE A 62 -7.36 -5.78 -11.24
C ILE A 62 -7.49 -4.36 -10.71
N ASN A 63 -6.42 -3.56 -10.78
CA ASN A 63 -6.45 -2.16 -10.34
C ASN A 63 -7.55 -1.36 -11.05
N ASN A 64 -7.66 -1.50 -12.38
CA ASN A 64 -8.67 -0.80 -13.16
C ASN A 64 -10.10 -1.20 -12.75
N LEU A 65 -10.33 -2.47 -12.43
CA LEU A 65 -11.63 -2.94 -11.93
C LEU A 65 -11.95 -2.33 -10.56
N VAL A 66 -11.00 -2.36 -9.62
CA VAL A 66 -11.15 -1.73 -8.29
C VAL A 66 -11.45 -0.25 -8.42
N ARG A 67 -10.68 0.49 -9.23
CA ARG A 67 -10.88 1.93 -9.46
C ARG A 67 -12.18 2.27 -10.18
N SER A 68 -12.76 1.31 -10.88
CA SER A 68 -14.07 1.43 -11.52
C SER A 68 -15.21 0.87 -10.66
N SER A 69 -14.94 0.59 -9.37
CA SER A 69 -15.89 0.00 -8.41
C SER A 69 -16.49 -1.35 -8.86
N LYS A 70 -15.82 -2.07 -9.77
CA LYS A 70 -16.21 -3.41 -10.23
C LYS A 70 -15.58 -4.48 -9.34
N PHE A 71 -15.90 -4.43 -8.05
CA PHE A 71 -15.24 -5.24 -7.02
C PHE A 71 -15.40 -6.75 -7.22
N ASP A 72 -16.59 -7.23 -7.58
CA ASP A 72 -16.82 -8.68 -7.79
C ASP A 72 -15.90 -9.24 -8.87
N LEU A 73 -15.76 -8.54 -10.00
CA LEU A 73 -14.86 -8.94 -11.09
C LEU A 73 -13.39 -8.85 -10.67
N ALA A 74 -13.02 -7.85 -9.85
CA ALA A 74 -11.67 -7.72 -9.32
C ALA A 74 -11.33 -8.92 -8.40
N PHE A 75 -12.25 -9.31 -7.51
CA PHE A 75 -12.02 -10.41 -6.58
C PHE A 75 -12.02 -11.78 -7.26
N GLN A 76 -12.85 -12.01 -8.28
CA GLN A 76 -12.75 -13.20 -9.13
C GLN A 76 -11.35 -13.32 -9.78
N LYS A 77 -10.77 -12.19 -10.19
CA LYS A 77 -9.39 -12.19 -10.72
C LYS A 77 -8.36 -12.46 -9.64
N TYR A 78 -8.47 -11.86 -8.45
CA TYR A 78 -7.59 -12.20 -7.32
C TYR A 78 -7.62 -13.71 -7.02
N GLU A 79 -8.79 -14.32 -6.98
CA GLU A 79 -8.97 -15.77 -6.75
C GLU A 79 -8.33 -16.62 -7.85
N SER A 80 -8.39 -16.18 -9.11
CA SER A 80 -7.76 -16.88 -10.24
C SER A 80 -6.22 -16.84 -10.22
N LEU A 81 -5.63 -15.94 -9.42
CA LEU A 81 -4.17 -15.73 -9.33
C LEU A 81 -3.57 -16.38 -8.08
N ALA A 82 -3.97 -17.62 -7.79
CA ALA A 82 -3.56 -18.36 -6.59
C ALA A 82 -2.02 -18.46 -6.43
N ASP A 83 -1.26 -18.54 -7.53
CA ASP A 83 0.20 -18.64 -7.52
C ASP A 83 0.88 -17.34 -7.02
N TYR A 84 0.24 -16.18 -7.17
CA TYR A 84 0.75 -14.90 -6.65
C TYR A 84 0.52 -14.75 -5.15
N SER A 85 -0.29 -15.62 -4.54
CA SER A 85 -0.64 -15.54 -3.12
C SER A 85 0.53 -15.83 -2.16
N VAL A 86 1.66 -16.31 -2.69
CA VAL A 86 2.92 -16.49 -1.95
C VAL A 86 3.69 -15.17 -1.80
N ASN A 87 3.36 -14.13 -2.57
CA ASN A 87 3.95 -12.82 -2.37
C ASN A 87 3.15 -12.03 -1.31
N PRO A 88 3.78 -11.57 -0.21
CA PRO A 88 3.05 -10.84 0.83
C PRO A 88 2.43 -9.53 0.32
N TYR A 89 3.08 -8.85 -0.64
CA TYR A 89 2.51 -7.63 -1.24
C TYR A 89 1.25 -7.90 -2.07
N PHE A 90 1.08 -9.10 -2.60
CA PHE A 90 -0.13 -9.44 -3.35
C PHE A 90 -1.31 -9.59 -2.39
N ALA A 91 -1.13 -10.33 -1.29
CA ALA A 91 -2.14 -10.43 -0.23
C ALA A 91 -2.44 -9.06 0.41
N TYR A 92 -1.42 -8.23 0.59
CA TYR A 92 -1.58 -6.85 1.06
C TYR A 92 -2.39 -5.99 0.07
N ALA A 93 -2.08 -6.05 -1.24
CA ALA A 93 -2.82 -5.32 -2.26
C ALA A 93 -4.29 -5.75 -2.36
N GLU A 94 -4.57 -7.05 -2.24
CA GLU A 94 -5.93 -7.58 -2.14
C GLU A 94 -6.65 -7.03 -0.89
N ALA A 95 -5.95 -6.97 0.26
CA ALA A 95 -6.51 -6.37 1.47
C ALA A 95 -6.89 -4.90 1.26
N LEU A 96 -6.07 -4.12 0.55
CA LEU A 96 -6.40 -2.74 0.20
C LEU A 96 -7.67 -2.66 -0.66
N ALA A 97 -7.83 -3.55 -1.64
CA ALA A 97 -9.04 -3.59 -2.46
C ALA A 97 -10.31 -3.88 -1.62
N TYR A 98 -10.22 -4.74 -0.60
CA TYR A 98 -11.32 -4.97 0.35
C TYR A 98 -11.58 -3.77 1.28
N ILE A 99 -10.54 -3.02 1.67
CA ILE A 99 -10.71 -1.76 2.40
C ILE A 99 -11.45 -0.75 1.52
N GLU A 100 -11.10 -0.65 0.24
CA GLU A 100 -11.81 0.22 -0.71
C GLU A 100 -13.27 -0.20 -0.89
N LEU A 101 -13.57 -1.50 -0.96
CA LEU A 101 -14.96 -1.98 -0.97
C LEU A 101 -15.69 -1.55 0.33
N SER A 102 -15.06 -1.71 1.49
CA SER A 102 -15.65 -1.30 2.76
C SER A 102 -15.94 0.21 2.81
N ASN A 103 -15.02 1.03 2.31
CA ASN A 103 -15.23 2.48 2.18
C ASN A 103 -16.35 2.81 1.18
N TYR A 104 -16.38 2.12 0.03
CA TYR A 104 -17.41 2.27 -0.98
C TYR A 104 -18.79 1.96 -0.41
N GLU A 105 -18.97 0.82 0.26
CA GLU A 105 -20.22 0.42 0.91
C GLU A 105 -20.65 1.41 1.99
N THR A 106 -19.69 1.89 2.80
CA THR A 106 -19.96 2.93 3.81
C THR A 106 -20.45 4.23 3.17
N SER A 107 -19.90 4.61 2.00
CA SER A 107 -20.30 5.81 1.27
C SER A 107 -21.71 5.72 0.66
N GLN A 108 -22.27 4.51 0.51
CA GLN A 108 -23.64 4.31 0.05
C GLN A 108 -24.69 4.52 1.16
N ILE A 109 -24.27 4.59 2.43
CA ILE A 109 -25.18 4.78 3.56
C ILE A 109 -25.76 6.20 3.51
N ASN A 110 -27.08 6.29 3.37
CA ASN A 110 -27.78 7.56 3.31
C ASN A 110 -28.44 7.88 4.65
N TYR A 111 -27.94 8.91 5.35
CA TYR A 111 -28.50 9.35 6.63
C TYR A 111 -29.60 10.41 6.51
N THR A 112 -29.95 10.88 5.31
CA THR A 112 -30.92 11.96 5.11
C THR A 112 -32.36 11.47 4.95
N LEU A 113 -32.58 10.16 4.79
CA LEU A 113 -33.92 9.59 4.70
C LEU A 113 -34.48 9.39 6.12
N ASN A 114 -35.81 9.42 6.25
CA ASN A 114 -36.48 9.20 7.53
C ASN A 114 -36.92 7.74 7.66
N GLY A 115 -36.90 7.19 8.88
CA GLY A 115 -37.37 5.84 9.19
C GLY A 115 -36.27 4.78 9.23
N PHE A 116 -36.67 3.52 9.30
CA PHE A 116 -35.75 2.39 9.29
C PHE A 116 -35.33 2.11 7.84
N MET A 117 -34.02 2.11 7.58
CA MET A 117 -33.47 1.95 6.23
C MET A 117 -32.80 0.59 6.12
N GLU A 118 -33.52 -0.37 5.55
CA GLU A 118 -33.01 -1.73 5.35
C GLU A 118 -31.79 -1.73 4.43
N GLU A 119 -31.75 -0.84 3.44
CA GLU A 119 -30.62 -0.66 2.52
C GLU A 119 -29.36 -0.23 3.27
N ASN A 120 -29.47 0.68 4.26
CA ASN A 120 -28.34 1.08 5.09
C ASN A 120 -27.79 -0.09 5.91
N ILE A 121 -28.64 -1.03 6.31
CA ILE A 121 -28.20 -2.23 7.04
C ILE A 121 -27.42 -3.15 6.12
N VAL A 122 -27.88 -3.34 4.87
CA VAL A 122 -27.16 -4.12 3.86
C VAL A 122 -25.76 -3.54 3.63
N HIS A 123 -25.66 -2.23 3.37
CA HIS A 123 -24.38 -1.56 3.16
C HIS A 123 -23.46 -1.64 4.38
N ARG A 124 -23.99 -1.52 5.60
CA ARG A 124 -23.21 -1.74 6.84
C ARG A 124 -22.67 -3.15 6.93
N ASN A 125 -23.50 -4.16 6.67
CA ASN A 125 -23.09 -5.56 6.73
C ASN A 125 -22.01 -5.87 5.68
N ASN A 126 -22.19 -5.38 4.46
CA ASN A 126 -21.20 -5.52 3.38
C ASN A 126 -19.88 -4.84 3.76
N SER A 127 -19.93 -3.62 4.29
CA SER A 127 -18.74 -2.90 4.75
C SER A 127 -17.99 -3.65 5.84
N ILE A 128 -18.70 -4.18 6.85
CA ILE A 128 -18.11 -4.98 7.93
C ILE A 128 -17.47 -6.25 7.37
N ALA A 129 -18.19 -6.98 6.50
CA ALA A 129 -17.68 -8.21 5.91
C ALA A 129 -16.41 -7.98 5.07
N ALA A 130 -16.40 -6.92 4.25
CA ALA A 130 -15.25 -6.52 3.46
C ALA A 130 -14.05 -6.17 4.35
N PHE A 131 -14.26 -5.39 5.41
CA PHE A 131 -13.19 -5.03 6.34
C PHE A 131 -12.65 -6.24 7.12
N SER A 132 -13.53 -7.17 7.54
CA SER A 132 -13.12 -8.45 8.14
C SER A 132 -12.24 -9.27 7.21
N LYS A 133 -12.59 -9.34 5.92
CA LYS A 133 -11.79 -10.02 4.89
C LYS A 133 -10.43 -9.34 4.69
N ALA A 134 -10.40 -8.00 4.65
CA ALA A 134 -9.15 -7.25 4.58
C ALA A 134 -8.22 -7.57 5.76
N ARG A 135 -8.74 -7.61 6.99
CA ARG A 135 -7.93 -7.96 8.18
C ARG A 135 -7.33 -9.37 8.08
N LEU A 136 -8.08 -10.35 7.57
CA LEU A 136 -7.58 -11.69 7.35
C LEU A 136 -6.44 -11.71 6.32
N LEU A 137 -6.57 -10.94 5.25
CA LEU A 137 -5.55 -10.83 4.21
C LEU A 137 -4.30 -10.09 4.69
N LEU A 138 -4.43 -9.07 5.54
CA LEU A 138 -3.30 -8.41 6.19
C LEU A 138 -2.56 -9.40 7.12
N ALA A 139 -3.27 -10.22 7.88
CA ALA A 139 -2.66 -11.28 8.67
C ALA A 139 -1.94 -12.31 7.78
N LYS A 140 -2.54 -12.70 6.65
CA LYS A 140 -1.89 -13.58 5.66
C LYS A 140 -0.62 -12.95 5.09
N SER A 141 -0.64 -11.67 4.71
CA SER A 141 0.53 -10.92 4.24
C SER A 141 1.67 -10.98 5.27
N ILE A 142 1.36 -10.76 6.55
CA ILE A 142 2.33 -10.85 7.66
C ILE A 142 2.93 -12.26 7.75
N GLU A 143 2.09 -13.30 7.78
CA GLU A 143 2.54 -14.67 7.93
C GLU A 143 3.37 -15.15 6.72
N THR A 144 2.99 -14.74 5.52
CA THR A 144 3.76 -15.02 4.30
C THR A 144 5.11 -14.32 4.35
N ALA A 145 5.14 -13.02 4.67
CA ALA A 145 6.39 -12.27 4.75
C ALA A 145 7.34 -12.83 5.83
N LYS A 146 6.82 -13.23 6.99
CA LYS A 146 7.64 -13.87 8.06
C LYS A 146 8.40 -15.11 7.58
N LYS A 147 7.80 -15.92 6.70
CA LYS A 147 8.43 -17.14 6.17
C LYS A 147 9.62 -16.83 5.24
N GLU A 148 9.60 -15.67 4.60
CA GLU A 148 10.62 -15.22 3.65
C GLU A 148 11.75 -14.42 4.32
N VAL A 149 11.62 -14.06 5.60
CA VAL A 149 12.68 -13.35 6.34
C VAL A 149 13.78 -14.34 6.73
N GLN A 150 14.86 -14.41 5.93
CA GLN A 150 16.01 -15.30 6.14
C GLN A 150 17.23 -14.62 6.79
N GLY A 151 17.16 -13.29 7.06
CA GLY A 151 18.23 -12.48 7.63
C GLY A 151 19.21 -11.95 6.58
N GLY A 152 19.16 -10.63 6.34
CA GLY A 152 20.01 -9.92 5.37
C GLY A 152 19.26 -8.74 4.71
N PRO A 153 19.94 -7.80 4.01
CA PRO A 153 19.30 -6.63 3.38
C PRO A 153 18.23 -6.99 2.34
N GLU A 154 18.36 -8.13 1.66
CA GLU A 154 17.41 -8.67 0.70
C GLU A 154 16.06 -9.03 1.31
N THR A 155 15.98 -9.12 2.65
CA THR A 155 14.71 -9.31 3.37
C THR A 155 13.92 -8.02 3.58
N ALA A 156 14.52 -6.85 3.30
CA ALA A 156 13.88 -5.54 3.49
C ALA A 156 12.51 -5.42 2.80
N PRO A 157 12.27 -5.91 1.56
CA PRO A 157 10.94 -5.89 0.97
C PRO A 157 9.90 -6.69 1.77
N TYR A 158 10.28 -7.82 2.37
CA TYR A 158 9.36 -8.62 3.17
C TYR A 158 9.09 -7.99 4.54
N MET A 159 10.13 -7.46 5.18
CA MET A 159 10.01 -6.64 6.39
C MET A 159 9.08 -5.46 6.16
N HIS A 160 9.21 -4.79 5.02
CA HIS A 160 8.35 -3.67 4.65
C HIS A 160 6.89 -4.06 4.42
N ALA A 161 6.63 -5.21 3.78
CA ALA A 161 5.27 -5.74 3.65
C ALA A 161 4.64 -6.04 5.02
N MET A 162 5.41 -6.61 5.96
CA MET A 162 4.95 -6.83 7.34
C MET A 162 4.64 -5.52 8.04
N PHE A 163 5.55 -4.53 7.93
CA PHE A 163 5.38 -3.21 8.52
C PHE A 163 4.07 -2.56 8.05
N LEU A 164 3.86 -2.45 6.74
CA LEU A 164 2.65 -1.86 6.17
C LEU A 164 1.39 -2.60 6.63
N SER A 165 1.46 -3.92 6.73
CA SER A 165 0.33 -4.74 7.19
C SER A 165 -0.01 -4.49 8.65
N TYR A 166 0.99 -4.37 9.54
CA TYR A 166 0.77 -4.00 10.94
C TYR A 166 0.22 -2.58 11.09
N VAL A 167 0.72 -1.62 10.31
CA VAL A 167 0.19 -0.25 10.28
C VAL A 167 -1.29 -0.25 9.88
N ARG A 168 -1.67 -0.97 8.81
CA ARG A 168 -3.08 -1.06 8.37
C ARG A 168 -3.98 -1.78 9.37
N LEU A 169 -3.44 -2.67 10.19
CA LEU A 169 -4.16 -3.29 11.31
C LEU A 169 -4.26 -2.39 12.56
N GLY A 170 -3.54 -1.27 12.60
CA GLY A 170 -3.46 -0.40 13.78
C GLY A 170 -2.54 -0.94 14.89
N ASP A 171 -1.74 -1.98 14.63
CA ASP A 171 -0.78 -2.52 15.58
C ASP A 171 0.57 -1.79 15.47
N PHE A 172 0.57 -0.54 15.93
CA PHE A 172 1.75 0.34 15.84
C PHE A 172 2.92 -0.15 16.68
N LYS A 173 2.66 -0.94 17.74
CA LYS A 173 3.72 -1.56 18.56
C LYS A 173 4.46 -2.62 17.75
N ALA A 174 3.73 -3.49 17.05
CA ALA A 174 4.36 -4.46 16.15
C ALA A 174 5.04 -3.77 14.96
N ALA A 175 4.42 -2.76 14.35
CA ALA A 175 5.02 -1.99 13.27
C ALA A 175 6.35 -1.33 13.70
N SER A 176 6.38 -0.70 14.88
CA SER A 176 7.61 -0.13 15.46
C SER A 176 8.70 -1.20 15.68
N SER A 177 8.33 -2.39 16.16
CA SER A 177 9.29 -3.50 16.30
C SER A 177 9.86 -3.97 14.97
N VAL A 178 9.06 -3.98 13.90
CA VAL A 178 9.52 -4.31 12.53
C VAL A 178 10.47 -3.22 12.02
N LEU A 179 10.12 -1.94 12.17
CA LEU A 179 10.97 -0.80 11.80
C LEU A 179 12.36 -0.87 12.46
N GLU A 180 12.44 -1.15 13.76
CA GLU A 180 13.72 -1.29 14.46
C GLU A 180 14.57 -2.45 13.93
N LYS A 181 13.94 -3.52 13.44
CA LYS A 181 14.65 -4.60 12.75
C LYS A 181 15.10 -4.16 11.36
N THR A 182 14.27 -3.44 10.59
CA THR A 182 14.65 -2.87 9.28
C THR A 182 15.87 -1.94 9.40
N LYS A 183 15.90 -1.08 10.43
CA LYS A 183 17.06 -0.22 10.72
C LYS A 183 18.34 -1.04 10.97
N LYS A 184 18.24 -2.13 11.75
CA LYS A 184 19.36 -3.04 12.02
C LYS A 184 19.87 -3.78 10.78
N LEU A 185 19.03 -3.98 9.77
CA LEU A 185 19.42 -4.55 8.48
C LEU A 185 20.19 -3.56 7.59
N GLY A 186 20.26 -2.28 7.96
CA GLY A 186 20.98 -1.24 7.21
C GLY A 186 20.25 -0.74 5.96
N SER A 187 18.95 -0.99 5.83
CA SER A 187 18.15 -0.51 4.70
C SER A 187 17.64 0.92 4.96
N THR A 188 18.52 1.92 4.80
CA THR A 188 18.24 3.32 5.16
C THR A 188 16.97 3.85 4.51
N LEU A 189 16.85 3.78 3.18
CA LEU A 189 15.68 4.27 2.43
C LEU A 189 14.36 3.65 2.94
N VAL A 190 14.34 2.34 3.20
CA VAL A 190 13.15 1.64 3.68
C VAL A 190 12.82 2.06 5.10
N SER A 191 13.81 2.11 5.99
CA SER A 191 13.59 2.51 7.37
C SER A 191 13.17 3.98 7.54
N GLU A 192 13.62 4.87 6.66
CA GLU A 192 13.20 6.28 6.65
C GLU A 192 11.76 6.40 6.18
N TYR A 193 11.38 5.71 5.09
CA TYR A 193 10.00 5.67 4.63
C TYR A 193 9.06 5.06 5.69
N GLU A 194 9.45 3.96 6.32
CA GLU A 194 8.69 3.33 7.40
C GLU A 194 8.54 4.24 8.62
N SER A 195 9.58 4.98 9.01
CA SER A 195 9.50 5.97 10.09
C SER A 195 8.45 7.03 9.78
N MET A 196 8.51 7.62 8.58
CA MET A 196 7.55 8.62 8.11
C MET A 196 6.11 8.08 8.14
N VAL A 197 5.89 6.86 7.63
CA VAL A 197 4.55 6.23 7.64
C VAL A 197 4.07 6.01 9.07
N LEU A 198 4.91 5.51 9.97
CA LEU A 198 4.54 5.27 11.36
C LEU A 198 4.16 6.57 12.07
N GLU A 199 5.01 7.60 11.95
CA GLU A 199 4.81 8.93 12.54
C GLU A 199 3.49 9.55 12.10
N ASN A 200 3.19 9.48 10.80
CA ASN A 200 1.93 9.99 10.27
C ASN A 200 0.71 9.26 10.86
N ASN A 201 0.80 7.94 11.06
CA ASN A 201 -0.31 7.15 11.60
C ASN A 201 -0.49 7.29 13.12
N ILE A 202 0.56 7.68 13.87
CA ILE A 202 0.46 7.96 15.32
C ILE A 202 0.19 9.45 15.63
N GLY A 203 0.08 10.31 14.62
CA GLY A 203 -0.29 11.72 14.76
C GLY A 203 0.88 12.69 14.93
N GLU A 204 2.12 12.26 14.66
CA GLU A 204 3.34 13.07 14.74
C GLU A 204 3.62 13.79 13.40
N TYR A 205 2.69 14.65 12.97
CA TYR A 205 2.69 15.26 11.63
C TYR A 205 3.86 16.23 11.37
N ASP A 206 4.35 16.90 12.41
CA ASP A 206 5.48 17.83 12.29
C ASP A 206 6.77 17.07 11.89
N LYS A 207 7.05 15.95 12.56
CA LYS A 207 8.18 15.06 12.24
C LYS A 207 8.03 14.42 10.86
N THR A 208 6.82 13.95 10.55
CA THR A 208 6.50 13.38 9.23
C THR A 208 6.83 14.37 8.11
N THR A 209 6.53 15.66 8.30
CA THR A 209 6.79 16.70 7.30
C THR A 209 8.29 16.93 7.11
N GLU A 210 9.06 16.98 8.18
CA GLU A 210 10.53 17.12 8.12
C GLU A 210 11.17 15.93 7.38
N ASP A 211 10.75 14.72 7.69
CA ASP A 211 11.29 13.50 7.10
C ASP A 211 10.86 13.30 5.64
N SER A 212 9.63 13.69 5.29
CA SER A 212 9.16 13.72 3.90
C SER A 212 10.03 14.63 3.02
N VAL A 213 10.45 15.79 3.55
CA VAL A 213 11.34 16.71 2.83
C VAL A 213 12.73 16.11 2.65
N LYS A 214 13.26 15.40 3.65
CA LYS A 214 14.55 14.70 3.54
C LYS A 214 14.51 13.65 2.43
N LEU A 215 13.50 12.78 2.44
CA LEU A 215 13.30 11.74 1.41
C LEU A 215 13.20 12.34 0.00
N LEU A 216 12.36 13.37 -0.18
CA LEU A 216 12.22 14.05 -1.47
C LEU A 216 13.50 14.75 -1.92
N SER A 217 14.30 15.28 -0.99
CA SER A 217 15.56 15.96 -1.29
C SER A 217 16.71 15.00 -1.62
N ALA A 218 16.73 13.81 -1.01
CA ALA A 218 17.69 12.75 -1.32
C ALA A 218 17.49 12.20 -2.75
N ASP A 219 16.23 12.07 -3.19
CA ASP A 219 15.86 11.72 -4.58
C ASP A 219 15.99 12.90 -5.57
N MET A 220 16.28 14.12 -5.10
CA MET A 220 16.53 15.30 -5.95
C MET A 220 18.03 15.58 -6.16
N LEU A 221 18.91 14.95 -5.39
CA LEU A 221 20.37 15.17 -5.41
C LEU A 221 21.18 13.96 -5.92
N SER A 222 20.51 12.93 -6.42
CA SER A 222 21.11 11.82 -7.19
C SER A 222 20.64 11.85 -8.65
#